data_AF-A0A7V4Y1Y5-F1
#
_entry.id   AF-A0A7V4Y1Y5-F1
#
_cell.length_a   1.000
_cell.length_b   1.000
_cell.length_c   1.000
_cell.angle_alpha   90.00
_cell.angle_beta   90.00
_cell.angle_gamma   90.00
#
_symmetry.space_group_name_H-M   'P 1'
#
loop_
_entity.id
_entity.type
_entity.pdbx_description
1 polymer ?
#
loop_
_entity_poly.entity_id
_entity_poly.type
_entity_poly.pdbx_seq_one_letter_code
_entity_poly.pdbx_strand_id
1 'polypeptide(L)' 'MKTRLDEQTIALRTAKEFKDGMVINLGYGMPGLCANFIPEGRTIYFHGENGVLGYGPLASDKEKDY' A
#
# COMPACT_ATOMS: atom_id res chain seq x y z
N MET A 1 16.41 -20.21 15.81
CA MET A 1 15.86 -19.78 14.50
C MET A 1 15.07 -18.50 14.74
N LYS A 2 15.26 -17.43 13.96
CA LYS A 2 14.47 -16.20 14.12
C LYS A 2 13.05 -16.45 13.58
N THR A 3 12.03 -16.15 14.37
CA THR A 3 10.63 -16.24 13.94
C THR A 3 10.35 -15.19 12.86
N ARG A 4 9.70 -15.59 11.77
CA ARG A 4 9.27 -14.68 10.72
C ARG A 4 8.02 -13.91 11.21
N LEU A 5 7.98 -12.62 10.96
CA LEU A 5 6.80 -11.80 11.20
C LEU A 5 5.72 -12.14 10.15
N ASP A 6 4.46 -12.06 10.55
CA ASP A 6 3.34 -12.16 9.62
C ASP A 6 3.30 -10.94 8.67
N GLU A 7 2.59 -11.10 7.55
CA GLU A 7 2.55 -10.09 6.48
C GLU A 7 1.92 -8.77 6.94
N GLN A 8 0.94 -8.81 7.84
CA GLN A 8 0.27 -7.61 8.37
C GLN A 8 1.24 -6.82 9.24
N THR A 9 2.00 -7.49 10.10
CA THR A 9 3.03 -6.84 10.92
C THR A 9 4.13 -6.20 10.06
N ILE A 10 4.56 -6.86 8.98
CA ILE A 10 5.55 -6.31 8.04
C ILE A 10 4.99 -5.08 7.32
N ALA A 11 3.75 -5.15 6.82
CA ALA A 11 3.09 -4.04 6.13
C ALA A 11 2.89 -2.83 7.05
N LEU A 12 2.43 -3.05 8.28
CA LEU A 12 2.26 -2.00 9.30
C LEU A 12 3.59 -1.31 9.61
N ARG A 13 4.69 -2.06 9.75
CA ARG A 13 6.02 -1.48 9.97
C ARG A 13 6.48 -0.68 8.76
N THR A 14 6.27 -1.21 7.56
CA THR A 14 6.72 -0.58 6.31
C THR A 14 5.99 0.74 6.06
N ALA A 15 4.68 0.79 6.29
CA ALA A 15 3.89 2.01 6.10
C ALA A 15 4.35 3.20 6.98
N LYS A 16 5.06 2.94 8.08
CA LYS A 16 5.65 4.00 8.90
C LYS A 16 6.76 4.78 8.19
N GLU A 17 7.42 4.18 7.19
CA GLU A 17 8.47 4.82 6.37
C GLU A 17 7.90 5.84 5.36
N PHE A 18 6.60 5.77 5.06
CA PHE A 18 5.98 6.67 4.11
C PHE A 18 5.94 8.09 4.66
N LYS A 19 6.41 9.06 3.89
CA LYS A 19 6.36 10.49 4.26
C LYS A 19 5.24 11.15 3.49
N ASP A 20 4.70 12.22 4.06
CA ASP A 20 3.69 13.04 3.40
C ASP A 20 4.18 13.52 2.03
N GLY A 21 3.31 13.44 1.02
CA GLY A 21 3.58 13.80 -0.36
C GLY A 21 4.41 12.79 -1.17
N MET A 22 4.75 11.62 -0.62
CA MET A 22 5.49 10.61 -1.38
C MET A 22 4.68 10.06 -2.55
N VAL A 23 5.38 9.83 -3.68
CA VAL A 23 4.91 9.05 -4.82
C VAL A 23 5.52 7.66 -4.71
N ILE A 24 4.68 6.64 -4.52
CA ILE A 24 5.15 5.27 -4.29
C ILE A 24 4.49 4.27 -5.26
N ASN A 25 5.28 3.29 -5.70
CA ASN A 25 4.78 2.12 -6.40
C ASN A 25 4.75 0.94 -5.42
N LEU A 26 3.63 0.22 -5.40
CA LEU A 26 3.47 -0.99 -4.58
C LEU A 26 3.16 -2.18 -5.49
N GLY A 27 3.95 -3.24 -5.34
CA GLY A 27 3.68 -4.52 -6.00
C GLY A 27 2.47 -5.24 -5.40
N TYR A 28 2.01 -6.29 -6.11
CA TYR A 28 0.93 -7.14 -5.65
C TYR A 28 1.31 -7.96 -4.40
N GLY A 29 0.32 -8.34 -3.59
CA GLY A 29 0.51 -9.11 -2.35
C GLY A 29 0.88 -8.24 -1.15
N MET A 30 1.87 -8.66 -0.36
CA MET A 30 2.29 -7.98 0.88
C MET A 30 2.61 -6.48 0.70
N PRO A 31 3.31 -6.01 -0.35
CA PRO A 31 3.56 -4.58 -0.53
C PRO A 31 2.25 -3.78 -0.66
N GLY A 32 1.26 -4.30 -1.38
CA GLY A 32 -0.07 -3.70 -1.50
C GLY A 32 -0.80 -3.53 -0.15
N LEU A 33 -0.57 -4.43 0.82
CA LEU A 33 -1.14 -4.30 2.17
C LEU A 33 -0.68 -3.02 2.88
N CYS A 34 0.48 -2.46 2.53
CA CYS A 34 1.00 -1.24 3.14
C CYS A 34 0.07 -0.03 2.94
N ALA A 35 -0.73 -0.03 1.86
CA ALA A 35 -1.70 1.03 1.59
C ALA A 35 -2.79 1.14 2.67
N ASN A 36 -3.12 0.03 3.35
CA ASN A 36 -4.13 0.00 4.41
C ASN A 36 -3.64 0.58 5.74
N PHE A 37 -2.33 0.84 5.86
CA PHE A 37 -1.69 1.27 7.11
C PHE A 37 -1.09 2.67 7.03
N ILE A 38 -1.48 3.47 6.04
CA ILE A 38 -1.04 4.86 5.91
C ILE A 38 -1.50 5.63 7.17
N PRO A 39 -0.57 6.23 7.93
CA PRO A 39 -0.95 7.04 9.09
C PRO A 39 -1.82 8.22 8.71
N GLU A 40 -2.76 8.57 9.59
CA GLU A 40 -3.61 9.74 9.43
C GLU A 40 -2.80 11.02 9.20
N GLY A 41 -3.35 11.93 8.39
CA GLY A 41 -2.71 13.20 8.05
C GLY A 41 -1.57 13.09 7.02
N ARG A 42 -1.36 11.93 6.39
CA ARG A 42 -0.43 11.77 5.26
C ARG A 42 -1.19 11.62 3.95
N THR A 43 -0.81 12.39 2.95
CA THR A 43 -1.22 12.21 1.56
C THR A 43 -0.16 11.41 0.84
N ILE A 44 -0.53 10.26 0.28
CA ILE A 44 0.35 9.39 -0.51
C ILE A 44 -0.22 9.27 -1.91
N TYR A 45 0.64 9.40 -2.92
CA TYR A 45 0.26 9.23 -4.32
C TYR A 45 0.77 7.88 -4.82
N PHE A 46 -0.14 7.03 -5.28
CA PHE A 46 0.24 5.74 -5.82
C PHE A 46 0.53 5.84 -7.32
N HIS A 47 1.66 5.28 -7.74
CA HIS A 47 2.11 5.21 -9.12
C HIS A 47 2.12 3.77 -9.62
N GLY A 48 1.46 3.50 -10.75
CA GLY A 48 1.46 2.21 -11.44
C GLY A 48 2.61 2.12 -12.42
N GLU A 49 3.19 0.93 -12.60
CA GLU A 49 4.30 0.71 -13.54
C GLU A 49 3.96 1.04 -15.00
N ASN A 50 2.67 1.09 -15.33
CA ASN A 50 2.12 1.48 -16.63
C ASN A 50 1.98 3.01 -16.82
N GLY A 51 2.48 3.83 -15.90
CA GLY A 51 2.46 5.29 -16.01
C GLY A 51 1.19 5.97 -15.43
N VAL A 52 0.36 5.24 -14.68
CA VAL A 52 -0.78 5.82 -13.96
C VAL A 52 -0.31 6.44 -12.66
N LEU A 53 -0.81 7.63 -12.32
CA LEU A 53 -0.55 8.31 -11.05
C LEU A 53 -1.86 8.66 -10.34
N GLY A 54 -1.88 8.50 -9.02
CA GLY A 54 -3.00 8.91 -8.17
C GLY A 54 -4.18 7.95 -8.23
N TYR A 55 -3.95 6.66 -8.49
CA TYR A 55 -5.03 5.68 -8.39
C TYR A 55 -5.50 5.53 -6.94
N GLY A 56 -6.80 5.29 -6.78
CA GLY A 56 -7.47 5.19 -5.49
C GLY A 56 -7.30 3.83 -4.80
N PRO A 57 -8.04 3.57 -3.73
CA PRO A 57 -8.02 2.28 -3.05
C PRO A 57 -8.42 1.13 -3.98
N LEU A 58 -8.11 -0.11 -3.56
CA LEU A 58 -8.58 -1.30 -4.25
C LEU A 58 -10.11 -1.26 -4.37
N ALA A 59 -10.61 -1.61 -5.56
CA ALA A 59 -12.03 -1.78 -5.80
C ALA A 59 -12.63 -2.78 -4.80
N SER A 60 -13.81 -2.46 -4.27
CA SER A 60 -14.54 -3.38 -3.40
C SER A 60 -14.98 -4.62 -4.16
N ASP A 61 -15.37 -5.68 -3.42
CA ASP A 61 -15.86 -6.92 -4.04
C ASP A 61 -17.09 -6.75 -4.93
N LYS A 62 -17.84 -5.66 -4.74
CA LYS A 62 -19.02 -5.34 -5.57
C LYS A 62 -18.67 -4.55 -6.83
N GLU A 63 -17.51 -3.92 -6.87
CA GLU A 63 -17.03 -3.09 -7.99
C GLU A 63 -16.08 -3.86 -8.91
N LYS A 64 -15.76 -5.10 -8.57
CA LYS A 64 -14.95 -6.00 -9.38
C LYS A 64 -15.84 -6.63 -10.45
N ASP A 65 -15.55 -6.34 -11.72
CA ASP A 65 -16.29 -6.87 -12.89
C ASP A 65 -15.86 -8.30 -13.30
N TYR A 66 -15.23 -9.07 -12.41
CA TYR A 66 -14.70 -10.42 -12.69
C TYR A 66 -15.40 -11.54 -11.91
#